data_AF-A0A0F8E3U9-F1
#
_entry.id   AF-A0A0F8E3U9-F1
#
_cell.length_a   1.000
_cell.length_b   1.000
_cell.length_c   1.000
_cell.angle_alpha   90.00
_cell.angle_beta   90.00
_cell.angle_gamma   90.00
#
_symmetry.space_group_name_H-M   'P 1'
#
loop_
_entity.id
_entity.type
_entity.pdbx_description
1 polymer ?
#
loop_
_entity_poly.entity_id
_entity_poly.type
_entity_poly.pdbx_seq_one_letter_code
_entity_poly.pdbx_strand_id
1 'polypeptide(L)'
;MALCSVADVRAFASPASVSDADITAIIALVSDEIAAKSGGSASSTDTNLKFAGIHASVAAVLKKARSNGELASSVSSGNYSQSNTGLISEIKEHEDAADVYIRKYLYVSMSSFAIPYGRVGRGTVNAELE
;
A
#
# COMPACT_ATOMS: atom_id res chain seq x y z
N MET A 1 0.60 -0.74 16.62
CA MET A 1 0.64 -1.96 15.77
C MET A 1 0.68 -1.50 14.32
N ALA A 2 1.44 -2.20 13.47
CA ALA A 2 1.65 -1.80 12.07
C ALA A 2 1.04 -2.82 11.09
N LEU A 3 0.85 -2.40 9.83
CA LEU A 3 0.22 -3.20 8.78
C LEU A 3 1.13 -4.31 8.23
N CYS A 4 2.45 -4.16 8.35
CA CYS A 4 3.44 -5.09 7.83
C CYS A 4 4.66 -5.21 8.75
N SER A 5 5.49 -6.24 8.52
CA SER A 5 6.74 -6.45 9.25
C SER A 5 7.96 -6.04 8.41
N VAL A 6 9.10 -5.86 9.07
CA VAL A 6 10.40 -5.59 8.40
C VAL A 6 10.77 -6.73 7.44
N ALA A 7 10.44 -7.98 7.79
CA ALA A 7 10.70 -9.13 6.93
C ALA A 7 9.88 -9.06 5.63
N ASP A 8 8.62 -8.63 5.71
CA ASP A 8 7.76 -8.47 4.52
C ASP A 8 8.32 -7.40 3.58
N VAL A 9 8.85 -6.30 4.12
CA VAL A 9 9.47 -5.24 3.31
C VAL A 9 10.79 -5.73 2.71
N ARG A 10 11.63 -6.44 3.48
CA ARG A 10 12.90 -6.99 2.99
C ARG A 10 12.74 -8.07 1.92
N ALA A 11 11.60 -8.74 1.86
CA ALA A 11 11.30 -9.69 0.79
C ALA A 11 11.21 -9.02 -0.60
N PHE A 12 10.87 -7.73 -0.65
CA PHE A 12 10.72 -6.98 -1.90
C PHE A 12 11.83 -5.93 -2.11
N ALA A 13 12.34 -5.31 -1.04
CA ALA A 13 13.43 -4.36 -1.11
C ALA A 13 14.46 -4.58 0.01
N SER A 14 15.70 -4.89 -0.37
CA SER A 14 16.81 -5.13 0.57
C SER A 14 18.01 -4.18 0.36
N PRO A 15 17.82 -2.85 0.36
CA PRO A 15 18.94 -1.92 0.29
C PRO A 15 19.85 -2.05 1.52
N ALA A 16 21.16 -1.99 1.31
CA ALA A 16 22.16 -2.16 2.37
C ALA A 16 22.30 -0.91 3.26
N SER A 17 21.96 0.27 2.74
CA SER A 17 22.03 1.56 3.46
C SER A 17 20.87 1.81 4.42
N VAL A 18 19.83 0.97 4.40
CA VAL A 18 18.64 1.15 5.25
C VAL A 18 18.64 0.09 6.34
N SER A 19 18.77 0.55 7.59
CA SER A 19 18.76 -0.32 8.77
C SER A 19 17.36 -0.85 9.07
N ASP A 20 17.26 -1.96 9.80
CA ASP A 20 15.96 -2.50 10.23
C ASP A 20 15.19 -1.53 11.13
N ALA A 21 15.89 -0.70 11.90
CA ALA A 21 15.29 0.37 12.70
C ALA A 21 14.64 1.43 11.82
N ASP A 22 15.30 1.83 10.73
CA ASP A 22 14.75 2.76 9.75
C ASP A 22 13.54 2.18 9.02
N ILE A 23 13.59 0.89 8.63
CA ILE A 23 12.46 0.21 8.00
C ILE A 23 11.28 0.17 8.97
N THR A 24 11.51 -0.12 10.25
CA THR A 24 10.45 -0.13 11.27
C THR A 24 9.81 1.25 11.44
N ALA A 25 10.60 2.32 11.45
CA ALA A 25 10.09 3.69 11.54
C ALA A 25 9.27 4.08 10.29
N ILE A 26 9.73 3.69 9.10
CA ILE A 26 9.00 3.90 7.84
C ILE A 26 7.67 3.14 7.86
N ILE A 27 7.68 1.89 8.27
CA ILE A 27 6.46 1.05 8.37
C ILE A 27 5.43 1.70 9.30
N ALA A 28 5.85 2.25 10.44
CA ALA A 28 4.94 2.93 11.37
C ALA A 28 4.28 4.14 10.70
N LEU A 29 5.08 5.01 10.09
CA LEU A 29 4.59 6.23 9.43
C LEU A 29 3.66 5.91 8.25
N VAL A 30 4.03 4.93 7.43
CA VAL A 30 3.22 4.48 6.29
C VAL A 30 1.92 3.82 6.76
N SER A 31 1.95 3.06 7.86
CA SER A 31 0.74 2.45 8.43
C SER A 31 -0.26 3.51 8.90
N ASP A 32 0.23 4.60 9.50
CA ASP A 32 -0.60 5.74 9.92
C ASP A 32 -1.14 6.50 8.69
N GLU A 33 -0.33 6.69 7.65
CA GLU A 33 -0.77 7.36 6.42
C GLU A 33 -1.87 6.56 5.70
N ILE A 34 -1.74 5.23 5.63
CA ILE A 34 -2.76 4.35 5.03
C ILE A 34 -4.03 4.35 5.87
N ALA A 35 -3.91 4.33 7.20
CA ALA A 35 -5.07 4.45 8.09
C ALA A 35 -5.82 5.76 7.84
N ALA A 36 -5.09 6.88 7.70
CA ALA A 36 -5.67 8.19 7.39
C ALA A 36 -6.34 8.22 6.00
N LYS A 37 -5.72 7.61 4.97
CA LYS A 37 -6.25 7.57 3.60
C LYS A 37 -7.46 6.64 3.42
N SER A 38 -7.45 5.51 4.11
CA SER A 38 -8.47 4.47 3.97
C SER A 38 -9.63 4.61 4.98
N GLY A 39 -9.44 5.41 6.03
CA GLY A 39 -10.34 5.41 7.20
C GLY A 39 -10.30 4.11 8.01
N GLY A 40 -9.39 3.19 7.68
CA GLY A 40 -9.17 1.93 8.39
C GLY A 40 -8.22 2.10 9.58
N SER A 41 -7.91 0.97 10.23
CA SER A 41 -6.93 0.94 11.32
C SER A 41 -5.52 0.64 10.81
N ALA A 42 -4.51 1.30 11.38
CA ALA A 42 -3.09 1.00 11.17
C ALA A 42 -2.69 -0.43 11.64
N SER A 43 -3.60 -1.13 12.29
CA SER A 43 -3.46 -2.51 12.72
C SER A 43 -4.54 -3.44 12.14
N SER A 44 -5.14 -3.07 11.00
CA SER A 44 -6.17 -3.92 10.39
C SER A 44 -5.61 -5.28 9.99
N THR A 45 -6.44 -6.32 10.16
CA THR A 45 -6.15 -7.66 9.66
C THR A 45 -6.51 -7.85 8.19
N ASP A 46 -7.16 -6.85 7.57
CA ASP A 46 -7.58 -6.90 6.17
C ASP A 46 -6.39 -7.08 5.24
N THR A 47 -6.46 -8.11 4.41
CA THR A 47 -5.41 -8.47 3.46
C THR A 47 -5.11 -7.34 2.47
N ASN A 48 -6.12 -6.58 2.05
CA ASN A 48 -5.92 -5.41 1.18
C ASN A 48 -5.11 -4.31 1.86
N LEU A 49 -5.40 -3.99 3.12
CA LEU A 49 -4.64 -2.98 3.88
C LEU A 49 -3.22 -3.45 4.19
N LYS A 50 -3.02 -4.75 4.43
CA LYS A 50 -1.68 -5.35 4.57
C LYS A 50 -0.86 -5.20 3.28
N PHE A 51 -1.41 -5.56 2.13
CA PHE A 51 -0.70 -5.40 0.85
C PHE A 51 -0.42 -3.94 0.52
N ALA A 52 -1.36 -3.03 0.79
CA ALA A 52 -1.12 -1.60 0.67
C ALA A 52 0.05 -1.15 1.55
N GLY A 53 0.09 -1.60 2.81
CA GLY A 53 1.17 -1.32 3.76
C GLY A 53 2.52 -1.82 3.30
N ILE A 54 2.60 -3.04 2.77
CA ILE A 54 3.83 -3.63 2.23
C ILE A 54 4.34 -2.79 1.06
N HIS A 55 3.51 -2.56 0.03
CA HIS A 55 3.95 -1.85 -1.17
C HIS A 55 4.32 -0.39 -0.91
N ALA A 56 3.56 0.33 -0.08
CA ALA A 56 3.89 1.70 0.28
C ALA A 56 5.18 1.79 1.11
N SER A 57 5.41 0.82 2.02
CA SER A 57 6.64 0.77 2.82
C SER A 57 7.85 0.45 1.95
N VAL A 58 7.71 -0.46 0.99
CA VAL A 58 8.75 -0.78 0.00
C VAL A 58 9.11 0.44 -0.83
N ALA A 59 8.12 1.17 -1.37
CA ALA A 59 8.36 2.40 -2.12
C ALA A 59 9.08 3.46 -1.28
N ALA A 60 8.69 3.64 -0.01
CA ALA A 60 9.34 4.58 0.91
C ALA A 60 10.78 4.18 1.25
N VAL A 61 11.05 2.88 1.45
CA VAL A 61 12.40 2.35 1.68
C VAL A 61 13.29 2.57 0.45
N LEU A 62 12.79 2.28 -0.75
CA LEU A 62 13.52 2.52 -2.01
C LEU A 62 13.81 4.01 -2.24
N LYS A 63 12.85 4.89 -1.92
CA LYS A 63 13.08 6.35 -1.95
C LYS A 63 14.15 6.80 -0.98
N LYS A 64 14.18 6.25 0.24
CA LYS A 64 15.21 6.57 1.24
C LYS A 64 16.58 6.07 0.79
N ALA A 65 16.66 4.84 0.29
CA ALA A 65 17.90 4.28 -0.25
C ALA A 65 18.43 5.08 -1.46
N ARG A 66 17.53 5.57 -2.32
CA ARG A 66 17.88 6.51 -3.40
C ARG A 66 18.43 7.83 -2.85
N SER A 67 17.78 8.41 -1.85
CA SER A 67 18.23 9.66 -1.21
C SER A 67 19.60 9.51 -0.53
N ASN A 68 19.93 8.31 -0.04
CA ASN A 68 21.23 7.99 0.56
C ASN A 68 22.35 7.78 -0.48
N GLY A 69 22.04 7.83 -1.78
CA GLY A 69 23.04 7.73 -2.84
C GLY A 69 23.43 6.30 -3.24
N GLU A 70 22.88 5.26 -2.60
CA GLU A 70 23.09 3.86 -3.01
C GLU A 70 22.50 3.58 -4.39
N LEU A 71 21.45 4.30 -4.78
CA LEU A 71 20.76 4.13 -6.04
C LEU A 71 20.80 5.44 -6.84
N ALA A 72 22.01 5.95 -7.07
CA ALA A 72 22.22 7.13 -7.89
C ALA A 72 21.51 6.98 -9.26
N SER A 73 20.76 8.01 -9.66
CA SER A 73 19.98 8.03 -10.90
C SER A 73 20.84 7.78 -12.15
N SER A 74 22.12 8.12 -12.08
CA SER A 74 23.12 7.75 -13.06
C SER A 74 24.50 7.63 -12.41
N VAL A 75 25.24 6.59 -12.76
CA VAL A 75 26.68 6.50 -12.47
C VAL A 75 27.39 6.76 -13.79
N SER A 76 28.13 7.86 -13.87
CA SER A 76 28.97 8.19 -15.03
C SER A 76 30.43 8.00 -14.64
N SER A 77 31.07 6.96 -15.17
CA SER A 77 32.51 6.72 -15.02
C SER A 77 33.16 6.73 -16.39
N GLY A 78 33.82 7.84 -16.73
CA GLY A 78 34.55 8.02 -17.99
C GLY A 78 33.64 7.86 -19.22
N ASN A 79 33.70 6.69 -19.87
CA ASN A 79 32.94 6.36 -21.08
C ASN A 79 31.66 5.54 -20.81
N TYR A 80 31.37 5.19 -19.55
CA TYR A 80 30.19 4.40 -19.19
C TYR A 80 29.21 5.25 -18.38
N SER A 81 28.03 5.50 -18.93
CA SER A 81 26.88 6.00 -18.18
C SER A 81 25.91 4.85 -17.95
N GLN A 82 25.65 4.51 -16.69
CA GLN A 82 24.59 3.59 -16.32
C GLN A 82 23.44 4.41 -15.72
N SER A 83 22.32 4.53 -16.44
CA SER A 83 21.10 5.16 -15.94
C SER A 83 20.24 4.12 -15.23
N ASN A 84 19.95 4.34 -13.95
CA ASN A 84 19.03 3.52 -13.17
C ASN A 84 17.58 3.97 -13.39
N THR A 85 17.13 3.98 -14.65
CA THR A 85 15.74 4.35 -15.01
C THR A 85 14.70 3.34 -14.52
N GLY A 86 15.08 2.06 -14.33
CA GLY A 86 14.18 1.01 -13.84
C GLY A 86 13.66 1.26 -12.42
N LEU A 87 14.49 1.83 -11.54
CA LEU A 87 14.13 2.03 -10.13
C LEU A 87 13.02 3.05 -9.90
N ILE A 88 12.97 4.08 -10.76
CA ILE A 88 11.88 5.08 -10.70
C ILE A 88 10.57 4.43 -11.14
N SER A 89 10.62 3.51 -12.13
CA SER A 89 9.46 2.71 -12.53
C SER A 89 8.99 1.81 -11.40
N GLU A 90 9.90 1.07 -10.76
CA GLU A 90 9.58 0.16 -9.65
C GLU A 90 8.96 0.89 -8.44
N ILE A 91 9.52 2.05 -8.07
CA ILE A 91 8.94 2.88 -7.00
C ILE A 91 7.51 3.26 -7.37
N LYS A 92 7.28 3.70 -8.60
CA LYS A 92 5.96 4.13 -9.06
C LYS A 92 4.98 2.96 -9.14
N GLU A 93 5.42 1.79 -9.60
CA GLU A 93 4.61 0.58 -9.64
C GLU A 93 4.16 0.15 -8.24
N HIS A 94 5.03 0.27 -7.24
CA HIS A 94 4.67 0.00 -5.85
C HIS A 94 3.70 1.05 -5.26
N GLU A 95 3.85 2.33 -5.63
CA GLU A 95 2.87 3.36 -5.26
C GLU A 95 1.49 3.11 -5.89
N ASP A 96 1.47 2.82 -7.19
CA ASP A 96 0.24 2.52 -7.93
C ASP A 96 -0.43 1.25 -7.37
N ALA A 97 0.34 0.21 -7.04
CA ALA A 97 -0.16 -1.00 -6.41
C ALA A 97 -0.77 -0.72 -5.03
N ALA A 98 -0.12 0.09 -4.20
CA ALA A 98 -0.65 0.47 -2.89
C ALA A 98 -2.02 1.18 -3.02
N ASP A 99 -2.12 2.13 -3.95
CA ASP A 99 -3.38 2.83 -4.23
C ASP A 99 -4.49 1.89 -4.72
N VAL A 100 -4.16 0.91 -5.57
CA VAL A 100 -5.12 -0.11 -6.01
C VAL A 100 -5.67 -0.91 -4.83
N TYR A 101 -4.81 -1.32 -3.89
CA TYR A 101 -5.26 -2.07 -2.71
C TYR A 101 -6.07 -1.23 -1.73
N ILE A 102 -5.74 0.05 -1.55
CA ILE A 102 -6.56 0.99 -0.77
C ILE A 102 -7.96 1.13 -1.39
N ARG A 103 -8.03 1.32 -2.71
CA ARG A 103 -9.33 1.41 -3.42
C ARG A 103 -10.14 0.13 -3.30
N LYS A 104 -9.50 -1.04 -3.39
CA LYS A 104 -10.17 -2.34 -3.17
C LYS A 104 -10.76 -2.44 -1.77
N TYR A 105 -10.02 -2.01 -0.74
CA TYR A 105 -10.52 -1.96 0.63
C TYR A 105 -11.75 -1.04 0.75
N LEU A 106 -11.67 0.18 0.22
CA LEU A 106 -12.78 1.13 0.23
C LEU A 106 -14.02 0.56 -0.48
N TYR A 107 -13.85 -0.06 -1.65
CA TYR A 107 -14.96 -0.66 -2.38
C TYR A 107 -15.63 -1.82 -1.63
N VAL A 108 -14.86 -2.68 -0.97
CA VAL A 108 -15.39 -3.77 -0.12
C VAL A 108 -16.13 -3.22 1.10
N SER A 109 -15.58 -2.17 1.74
CA SER A 109 -16.26 -1.52 2.87
C SER A 109 -17.57 -0.83 2.47
N MET A 110 -17.66 -0.24 1.27
CA MET A 110 -18.86 0.45 0.78
C MET A 110 -19.91 -0.51 0.21
N SER A 111 -19.51 -1.62 -0.40
CA SER A 111 -20.45 -2.62 -0.93
C SER A 111 -21.24 -3.34 0.18
N SER A 112 -20.75 -3.32 1.42
CA SER A 112 -21.50 -3.78 2.59
C SER A 112 -22.70 -2.88 2.95
N PHE A 113 -22.79 -1.67 2.41
CA PHE A 113 -23.92 -0.74 2.61
C PHE A 113 -25.03 -0.86 1.55
N ALA A 114 -24.87 -1.70 0.53
CA ALA A 114 -25.84 -1.84 -0.55
C ALA A 114 -26.79 -3.04 -0.34
N ILE A 115 -27.55 -3.05 0.75
CA ILE A 115 -28.84 -3.75 0.76
C ILE A 115 -29.92 -2.68 0.55
N PRO A 116 -30.44 -2.50 -0.68
CA PRO A 116 -31.67 -1.76 -0.86
C PRO A 116 -32.78 -2.59 -0.21
N TYR A 117 -33.12 -2.28 1.04
CA TYR A 117 -34.33 -2.80 1.67
C TYR A 117 -35.49 -2.49 0.74
N GLY A 118 -36.06 -3.54 0.14
CA GLY A 118 -37.22 -3.45 -0.72
C GLY A 118 -38.33 -2.73 0.04
N ARG A 119 -39.02 -1.81 -0.65
CA ARG A 119 -40.22 -1.17 -0.12
C ARG A 119 -41.18 -2.27 0.36
N VAL A 120 -41.45 -2.33 1.66
CA VAL A 120 -42.50 -3.17 2.20
C VAL A 120 -43.78 -2.35 2.17
N GLY A 121 -44.68 -2.67 1.25
CA GLY A 121 -45.99 -2.02 1.12
C GLY A 121 -46.95 -2.89 0.31
N ARG A 122 -48.26 -2.74 0.52
CA ARG A 122 -49.28 -3.51 -0.22
C ARG A 122 -49.02 -3.38 -1.73
N GLY A 123 -48.68 -4.50 -2.38
CA GLY A 123 -48.36 -4.58 -3.80
C GLY A 123 -46.92 -4.99 -4.16
N THR A 124 -46.04 -5.32 -3.20
CA THR A 124 -44.67 -5.79 -3.47
C THR A 124 -44.49 -7.30 -3.36
N VAL A 125 -43.48 -7.82 -4.07
CA VAL A 125 -43.23 -9.22 -4.48
C VAL A 125 -43.23 -10.28 -3.35
N ASN A 126 -43.09 -9.87 -2.08
CA ASN A 126 -43.13 -10.77 -0.92
C ASN A 126 -44.33 -10.49 0.01
N ALA A 127 -45.50 -10.16 -0.54
CA ALA A 127 -46.73 -10.20 0.24
C ALA A 127 -47.23 -11.66 0.23
N GLU A 128 -46.97 -12.40 1.31
CA GLU A 128 -47.76 -13.58 1.62
C GLU A 128 -49.22 -13.13 1.77
N LEU A 129 -50.05 -13.59 0.82
CA LEU A 129 -51.49 -13.38 0.83
C LEU A 129 -52.10 -14.41 1.79
N GLU A 130 -52.43 -13.97 3.01
CA GLU A 130 -53.50 -14.57 3.82
C GLU A 130 -54.89 -14.12 3.33
#